data_AF-A0A7J9XXJ0-F1
#
_entry.id   AF-A0A7J9XXJ0-F1
#
_cell.length_a   1.000
_cell.length_b   1.000
_cell.length_c   1.000
_cell.angle_alpha   90.00
_cell.angle_beta   90.00
_cell.angle_gamma   90.00
#
_symmetry.space_group_name_H-M   'P 1'
#
loop_
_entity.id
_entity.type
_entity.pdbx_description
1 polymer ?
#
loop_
_entity_poly.entity_id
_entity_poly.type
_entity_poly.pdbx_seq_one_letter_code
_entity_poly.pdbx_strand_id
1 'polypeptide(L)'
;MRETDYASVLARRDEILQASTGIDYRRYTDGGVGLDYEGLMRATGYDPDDVRRIQRDRGVGGTPMLELGHITELVRRHSPPGYGAR
;
A
#
# COMPACT_ATOMS: atom_id res chain seq x y z
N MET A 1 -3.37 -32.69 -4.32
CA MET A 1 -2.92 -31.31 -4.62
C MET A 1 -4.16 -30.47 -4.86
N ARG A 2 -4.21 -29.20 -4.45
CA ARG A 2 -5.36 -28.34 -4.77
C ARG A 2 -5.32 -28.04 -6.28
N GLU A 3 -6.47 -28.12 -6.95
CA GLU A 3 -6.64 -27.69 -8.36
C GLU A 3 -6.17 -26.22 -8.52
N THR A 4 -5.50 -25.92 -9.63
CA THR A 4 -4.90 -24.59 -9.91
C THR A 4 -5.26 -24.04 -11.30
N ASP A 5 -6.17 -24.70 -12.04
CA ASP A 5 -6.72 -24.13 -13.25
C ASP A 5 -7.53 -22.85 -12.96
N TYR A 6 -7.70 -22.02 -13.98
CA TYR A 6 -8.36 -20.72 -13.83
C TYR A 6 -9.77 -20.82 -13.22
N ALA A 7 -10.57 -21.79 -13.65
CA ALA A 7 -11.94 -21.92 -13.20
C ALA A 7 -11.99 -22.36 -11.73
N SER A 8 -11.17 -23.33 -11.32
CA SER A 8 -11.11 -23.75 -9.92
C SER A 8 -10.57 -22.66 -9.00
N VAL A 9 -9.64 -21.81 -9.46
CA VAL A 9 -9.17 -20.66 -8.67
C VAL A 9 -10.27 -19.62 -8.50
N LEU A 10 -10.96 -19.24 -9.59
CA LEU A 10 -12.04 -18.26 -9.52
C LEU A 10 -13.21 -18.73 -8.66
N ALA A 11 -13.54 -20.03 -8.70
CA ALA A 11 -14.60 -20.61 -7.86
C ALA A 11 -14.33 -20.42 -6.35
N ARG A 12 -13.07 -20.19 -5.95
CA ARG A 12 -12.64 -19.99 -4.56
C ARG A 12 -12.06 -18.60 -4.31
N ARG A 13 -12.32 -17.63 -5.18
CA ARG A 13 -11.74 -16.28 -5.06
C ARG A 13 -12.01 -15.64 -3.69
N ASP A 14 -13.20 -15.85 -3.13
CA ASP A 14 -13.61 -15.24 -1.87
C ASP A 14 -12.84 -15.85 -0.70
N GLU A 15 -12.61 -17.17 -0.71
CA GLU A 15 -11.76 -17.86 0.27
C GLU A 15 -10.31 -17.37 0.19
N ILE A 16 -9.79 -17.22 -1.03
CA ILE A 16 -8.42 -16.75 -1.28
C ILE A 16 -8.25 -15.32 -0.76
N LEU A 17 -9.19 -14.42 -1.08
CA LEU A 17 -9.15 -13.03 -0.63
C LEU A 17 -9.21 -12.94 0.89
N GLN A 18 -10.11 -13.68 1.53
CA GLN A 18 -10.21 -13.69 2.99
C GLN A 18 -8.93 -14.23 3.64
N ALA A 19 -8.36 -15.32 3.11
CA ALA A 19 -7.10 -15.88 3.63
C ALA A 19 -5.89 -14.94 3.43
N SER A 20 -5.88 -14.17 2.35
CA SER A 20 -4.75 -13.28 1.99
C SER A 20 -4.79 -11.95 2.73
N THR A 21 -5.99 -11.40 2.93
CA THR A 21 -6.18 -10.05 3.49
C THR A 21 -6.63 -10.07 4.95
N GLY A 22 -7.19 -11.19 5.42
CA GLY A 22 -7.89 -11.28 6.71
C GLY A 22 -9.28 -10.63 6.71
N ILE A 23 -9.75 -10.10 5.57
CA ILE A 23 -11.03 -9.38 5.46
C ILE A 23 -12.10 -10.29 4.86
N ASP A 24 -13.23 -10.42 5.56
CA ASP A 24 -14.43 -11.09 5.06
C ASP A 24 -15.26 -10.12 4.18
N TYR A 25 -14.90 -10.01 2.91
CA TYR A 25 -15.50 -9.05 1.95
C TYR A 25 -17.02 -9.22 1.78
N ARG A 26 -17.55 -10.42 2.02
CA ARG A 26 -18.99 -10.72 1.91
C ARG A 26 -19.84 -9.85 2.83
N ARG A 27 -19.27 -9.33 3.92
CA ARG A 27 -19.94 -8.42 4.84
C ARG A 27 -20.25 -7.04 4.24
N TYR A 28 -19.57 -6.69 3.15
CA TYR A 28 -19.67 -5.38 2.50
C TYR A 28 -20.34 -5.47 1.13
N THR A 29 -20.78 -6.66 0.71
CA THR A 29 -21.51 -6.89 -0.53
C THR A 29 -22.96 -7.22 -0.21
N ASP A 30 -23.91 -6.59 -0.89
CA ASP A 30 -25.36 -6.74 -0.67
C ASP A 30 -26.01 -7.82 -1.56
N GLY A 31 -25.19 -8.67 -2.20
CA GLY A 31 -25.65 -9.67 -3.16
C GLY A 31 -25.81 -9.15 -4.59
N GLY A 32 -25.60 -7.84 -4.82
CA GLY A 32 -25.47 -7.25 -6.15
C GLY A 32 -24.01 -7.10 -6.60
N VAL A 33 -23.79 -6.21 -7.56
CA VAL A 33 -22.45 -5.74 -7.98
C VAL A 33 -21.92 -4.59 -7.10
N GLY A 34 -22.70 -4.16 -6.11
CA GLY A 34 -22.34 -3.11 -5.17
C GLY A 34 -21.36 -3.58 -4.10
N LEU A 35 -20.44 -2.69 -3.72
CA LEU A 35 -19.55 -2.87 -2.58
C LEU A 35 -19.64 -1.63 -1.68
N ASP A 36 -19.93 -1.84 -0.40
CA ASP A 36 -19.91 -0.79 0.62
C ASP A 36 -18.46 -0.44 0.98
N TYR A 37 -17.85 0.39 0.13
CA TYR A 37 -16.48 0.89 0.33
C TYR A 37 -16.35 1.68 1.63
N GLU A 38 -17.38 2.45 1.99
CA GLU A 38 -17.41 3.29 3.17
C GLU A 38 -17.40 2.45 4.46
N GLY A 39 -18.23 1.41 4.53
CA GLY A 39 -18.23 0.44 5.62
C GLY A 39 -16.92 -0.33 5.71
N LEU A 40 -16.38 -0.76 4.56
CA LEU A 40 -15.09 -1.45 4.49
C LEU A 40 -13.95 -0.58 5.03
N MET A 41 -13.83 0.67 4.58
CA MET A 41 -12.75 1.57 4.98
C MET A 41 -12.82 1.89 6.47
N ARG A 42 -14.02 2.15 7.01
CA ARG A 42 -14.23 2.36 8.46
C ARG A 42 -13.81 1.17 9.31
N ALA A 43 -13.94 -0.06 8.80
CA ALA A 43 -13.58 -1.27 9.53
C ALA A 43 -12.06 -1.50 9.65
N THR A 44 -11.24 -0.84 8.83
CA THR A 44 -9.78 -1.03 8.82
C THR A 44 -9.04 -0.33 9.96
N GLY A 45 -9.73 0.55 10.71
CA GLY A 45 -9.18 1.23 11.88
C GLY A 45 -8.31 2.45 11.60
N TYR A 46 -8.13 2.83 10.33
CA TYR A 46 -7.41 4.04 9.91
C TYR A 46 -8.29 4.90 9.01
N ASP A 47 -8.30 6.21 9.25
CA ASP A 47 -8.88 7.17 8.32
C ASP A 47 -7.97 7.32 7.07
N PRO A 48 -8.50 7.62 5.87
CA PRO A 48 -7.69 7.90 4.69
C PRO A 48 -6.58 8.94 4.92
N ASP A 49 -6.78 9.93 5.77
CA ASP A 49 -5.75 10.92 6.10
C ASP A 49 -4.63 10.35 6.96
N ASP A 50 -4.93 9.42 7.87
CA ASP A 50 -3.92 8.66 8.60
C ASP A 50 -3.09 7.78 7.65
N VAL A 51 -3.74 7.12 6.71
CA VAL A 51 -3.06 6.31 5.69
C VAL A 51 -2.12 7.19 4.86
N ARG A 52 -2.58 8.37 4.41
CA ARG A 52 -1.73 9.32 3.67
C ARG A 52 -0.55 9.82 4.49
N ARG A 53 -0.74 10.13 5.77
CA ARG A 53 0.33 10.53 6.68
C ARG A 53 1.36 9.41 6.83
N ILE A 54 0.92 8.19 7.16
CA ILE A 54 1.79 7.02 7.31
C ILE A 54 2.56 6.76 6.01
N GLN A 55 1.91 6.81 4.85
CA GLN A 55 2.56 6.62 3.56
C GLN A 55 3.67 7.66 3.34
N ARG A 56 3.39 8.95 3.56
CA ARG A 56 4.41 10.01 3.44
C ARG A 56 5.58 9.81 4.41
N ASP A 57 5.30 9.45 5.66
CA ASP A 57 6.32 9.17 6.67
C ASP A 57 7.22 7.98 6.28
N ARG A 58 6.74 7.11 5.38
CA ARG A 58 7.47 5.96 4.84
C ARG A 58 7.96 6.15 3.40
N GLY A 59 7.89 7.37 2.86
CA GLY A 59 8.34 7.67 1.49
C GLY A 59 7.43 7.13 0.37
N VAL A 60 6.20 6.74 0.71
CA VAL A 60 5.19 6.28 -0.24
C VAL A 60 4.27 7.45 -0.60
N GLY A 61 4.03 7.64 -1.90
CA GLY A 61 3.21 8.73 -2.43
C GLY A 61 3.98 10.06 -2.47
N GLY A 62 3.80 10.83 -3.55
CA GLY A 62 4.56 12.06 -3.80
C GLY A 62 6.07 11.86 -4.04
N THR A 63 6.56 10.63 -3.92
CA THR A 63 7.96 10.17 -4.12
C THR A 63 8.98 11.17 -3.57
N PRO A 64 8.93 11.49 -2.26
CA PRO A 64 9.89 12.40 -1.66
C PRO A 64 11.28 11.77 -1.69
N MET A 65 12.29 12.57 -2.05
CA MET A 65 13.69 12.14 -2.03
C MET A 65 14.25 12.20 -0.59
N LEU A 66 13.82 11.27 0.27
CA LEU A 66 14.13 11.28 1.71
C LEU A 66 15.64 11.25 2.00
N GLU A 67 16.40 10.52 1.19
CA GLU A 67 17.84 10.34 1.34
C GLU A 67 18.66 11.43 0.65
N LEU A 68 18.04 12.41 -0.02
CA LEU A 68 18.75 13.44 -0.78
C LEU A 68 19.74 14.20 0.08
N GLY A 69 19.38 14.49 1.34
CA GLY A 69 20.28 15.13 2.30
C GLY A 69 21.54 14.30 2.57
N HIS A 70 21.40 12.99 2.78
CA HIS A 70 22.53 12.08 3.00
C HIS A 70 23.40 11.93 1.74
N ILE A 71 22.79 11.89 0.57
CA ILE A 71 23.53 11.87 -0.71
C ILE A 71 24.34 13.15 -0.86
N THR A 72 23.73 14.32 -0.59
CA THR A 72 24.42 15.60 -0.67
C THR A 72 25.55 15.72 0.37
N GLU A 73 25.37 15.21 1.58
CA GLU A 73 26.43 15.14 2.59
C GLU A 73 27.59 14.25 2.13
N LEU A 74 27.29 13.07 1.56
CA LEU A 74 28.29 12.16 1.02
C LEU A 74 29.10 12.82 -0.10
N VAL A 75 28.43 13.53 -1.02
CA VAL A 75 29.10 14.27 -2.09
C VAL A 75 30.02 15.34 -1.51
N ARG A 76 29.57 16.13 -0.53
CA ARG A 76 30.40 17.17 0.12
C ARG A 76 31.64 16.60 0.81
N ARG A 77 31.57 15.37 1.34
CA ARG A 77 32.71 14.71 1.99
C ARG A 77 33.81 14.31 0.99
N HIS A 78 33.44 13.95 -0.24
CA HIS A 78 34.36 13.38 -1.23
C HIS A 78 34.73 14.32 -2.37
N SER A 79 33.98 15.41 -2.58
CA SER A 79 34.22 16.36 -3.66
C SER A 79 35.05 17.57 -3.22
N PRO A 80 35.76 18.25 -4.14
CA PRO A 80 36.45 19.50 -3.84
C PRO A 80 35.50 20.61 -3.36
N PRO A 81 36.03 21.65 -2.67
CA PRO A 81 35.24 22.81 -2.28
C PRO A 81 34.45 23.41 -3.46
N GLY A 82 33.14 23.58 -3.30
CA GLY A 82 32.24 24.12 -4.33
C GLY A 82 31.48 23.10 -5.18
N TYR A 83 31.72 21.79 -5.00
CA TYR A 83 31.13 20.74 -5.86
C TYR A 83 30.04 19.89 -5.20
N GLY A 84 29.67 20.18 -3.95
CA GLY A 84 28.52 19.55 -3.29
C GLY A 84 27.28 20.42 -3.46
N ALA A 85 26.35 19.99 -4.32
CA ALA A 85 25.09 20.67 -4.63
C ALA A 85 24.36 21.28 -3.40
N ARG A 86 23.48 22.28 -3.63
CA ARG A 86 22.77 23.00 -2.56
C ARG A 86 21.68 22.16 -1.91
#